data_AF-A0A964E7J6-F1
#
_entry.id   AF-A0A964E7J6-F1
#
_cell.length_a   1.000
_cell.length_b   1.000
_cell.length_c   1.000
_cell.angle_alpha   90.00
_cell.angle_beta   90.00
_cell.angle_gamma   90.00
#
_symmetry.space_group_name_H-M   'P 1'
#
loop_
_entity.id
_entity.type
_entity.pdbx_description
1 polymer ?
#
loop_
_entity_poly.entity_id
_entity_poly.type
_entity_poly.pdbx_seq_one_letter_code
_entity_poly.pdbx_strand_id
1 'polypeptide(L)'
;MHSRIRRKWSTADKLSFVVETYRPGSSIASVAVKHGLHKNQLFLWRKLSAKGLFDMAQLEKRREESIQSLVILTQIETGISIKGRRNWSKAEKLKVVYESHQFGSSVSSVARKYSINPNQIFSWRRLAAKGDLKSSPQENAINKKDDERNTRNLKPRQRRYWPDSKKLEIVEESFFSNESASKIARRHGITPAQLFKWRFMLKR
;
A
#
# COMPACT_ATOMS: atom_id res chain seq x y z
N MET A 1 1.98 -3.78 19.55
CA MET A 1 2.27 -2.97 18.35
C MET A 1 1.12 -1.99 18.14
N HIS A 2 1.27 -0.72 18.50
CA HIS A 2 0.23 0.29 18.24
C HIS A 2 0.78 1.32 17.27
N SER A 3 0.33 1.26 16.02
CA SER A 3 0.56 2.32 15.04
C SER A 3 -0.12 3.60 15.54
N ARG A 4 0.66 4.52 16.14
CA ARG A 4 0.18 5.83 16.55
C ARG A 4 -0.06 6.69 15.31
N ILE A 5 -1.23 6.52 14.69
CA ILE A 5 -1.76 7.51 13.78
C ILE A 5 -1.87 8.80 14.59
N ARG A 6 -1.06 9.82 14.26
CA ARG A 6 -1.13 11.12 14.96
C ARG A 6 -2.53 11.68 14.71
N ARG A 7 -3.34 11.73 15.76
CA ARG A 7 -4.67 12.33 15.72
C ARG A 7 -4.54 13.78 15.22
N LYS A 8 -5.30 14.12 14.18
CA LYS A 8 -5.41 15.49 13.67
C LYS A 8 -6.57 16.17 14.39
N TRP A 9 -6.33 17.37 14.90
CA TRP A 9 -7.34 18.19 15.56
C TRP A 9 -7.84 19.25 14.59
N SER A 10 -9.16 19.41 14.48
CA SER A 10 -9.75 20.47 13.67
C SER A 10 -9.46 21.85 14.28
N THR A 11 -9.65 22.92 13.51
CA THR A 11 -9.52 24.30 14.00
C THR A 11 -10.53 24.59 15.11
N ALA A 12 -11.76 24.08 14.99
CA ALA A 12 -12.80 24.17 16.01
C ALA A 12 -12.40 23.48 17.32
N ASP A 13 -11.83 22.27 17.24
CA ASP A 13 -11.35 21.53 18.42
C ASP A 13 -10.24 22.30 19.15
N LYS A 14 -9.25 22.79 18.39
CA LYS A 14 -8.12 23.56 18.94
C LYS A 14 -8.61 24.84 19.66
N LEU A 15 -9.60 25.55 19.08
CA LEU A 15 -10.20 26.74 19.70
C LEU A 15 -10.97 26.39 20.97
N SER A 16 -11.77 25.33 20.95
CA SER A 16 -12.48 24.84 22.13
C SER A 16 -11.51 24.58 23.29
N PHE A 17 -10.38 23.93 23.00
CA PHE A 17 -9.36 23.65 24.03
C PHE A 17 -8.70 24.92 24.54
N VAL A 18 -8.36 25.87 23.66
CA VAL A 18 -7.78 27.16 24.06
C VAL A 18 -8.74 27.94 24.95
N VAL A 19 -10.01 28.05 24.57
CA VAL A 19 -11.06 28.70 25.38
C VAL A 19 -11.21 28.01 26.74
N GLU A 20 -11.15 26.68 26.78
CA GLU A 20 -11.19 25.92 28.03
C GLU A 20 -10.00 26.24 28.97
N THR A 21 -8.84 26.61 28.44
CA THR A 21 -7.68 27.05 29.25
C THR A 21 -7.82 28.44 29.87
N TYR A 22 -8.77 29.27 29.40
CA TYR A 22 -9.04 30.60 29.95
C TYR A 22 -10.21 30.57 30.95
N ARG A 23 -10.88 29.42 31.14
CA ARG A 23 -11.94 29.29 32.14
C ARG A 23 -11.36 29.43 33.55
N PRO A 24 -12.06 30.14 34.45
CA PRO A 24 -11.64 30.27 35.84
C PRO A 24 -11.55 28.87 36.50
N GLY A 25 -10.44 28.60 37.19
CA GLY A 25 -10.16 27.29 37.81
C GLY A 25 -9.55 26.23 36.87
N SER A 26 -9.45 26.49 35.56
CA SER A 26 -8.80 25.56 34.62
C SER A 26 -7.29 25.78 34.57
N SER A 27 -6.52 24.68 34.65
CA SER A 27 -5.09 24.70 34.36
C SER A 27 -4.79 24.13 32.96
N ILE A 28 -3.76 24.65 32.29
CA ILE A 28 -3.31 24.16 30.98
C ILE A 28 -2.94 22.67 31.05
N ALA A 29 -2.38 22.22 32.17
CA ALA A 29 -2.03 20.82 32.39
C ALA A 29 -3.29 19.93 32.49
N SER A 30 -4.31 20.39 33.21
CA SER A 30 -5.59 19.68 33.35
C SER A 30 -6.30 19.55 31.99
N VAL A 31 -6.33 20.64 31.21
CA VAL A 31 -6.92 20.64 29.85
C VAL A 31 -6.11 19.76 28.89
N ALA A 32 -4.78 19.76 29.00
CA ALA A 32 -3.92 18.89 28.18
C ALA A 32 -4.17 17.41 28.46
N VAL A 33 -4.25 17.02 29.74
CA VAL A 33 -4.52 15.64 30.14
C VAL A 33 -5.91 15.21 29.71
N LYS A 34 -6.93 16.05 29.92
CA LYS A 34 -8.33 15.78 29.55
C LYS A 34 -8.51 15.48 28.07
N HIS A 35 -7.76 16.17 27.20
CA HIS A 35 -7.87 16.03 25.75
C HIS A 35 -6.76 15.18 25.11
N GLY A 36 -5.90 14.55 25.92
CA GLY A 36 -4.77 13.75 25.43
C GLY A 36 -3.76 14.57 24.61
N LEU A 37 -3.63 15.86 24.93
CA LEU A 37 -2.74 16.81 24.27
C LEU A 37 -1.43 16.93 25.04
N HIS A 38 -0.36 17.27 24.32
CA HIS A 38 0.87 17.68 24.97
C HIS A 38 0.77 19.17 25.37
N LYS A 39 1.11 19.51 26.62
CA LYS A 39 1.03 20.88 27.18
C LYS A 39 1.59 21.97 26.26
N ASN A 40 2.72 21.71 25.59
CA ASN A 40 3.35 22.67 24.66
C ASN A 40 2.44 23.07 23.48
N GLN A 41 1.50 22.21 23.08
CA GLN A 41 0.55 22.51 22.01
C GLN A 41 -0.44 23.60 22.44
N LEU A 42 -0.97 23.52 23.67
CA LEU A 42 -1.86 24.54 24.22
C LEU A 42 -1.15 25.88 24.46
N PHE A 43 0.12 25.86 24.89
CA PHE A 43 0.92 27.09 25.00
C PHE A 43 1.10 27.78 23.65
N LEU A 44 1.44 27.01 22.62
CA LEU A 44 1.57 27.52 21.26
C LEU A 44 0.23 28.08 20.75
N TRP A 45 -0.87 27.36 20.99
CA TRP A 45 -2.19 27.79 20.54
C TRP A 45 -2.69 29.04 21.27
N ARG A 46 -2.47 29.18 22.58
CA ARG A 46 -2.74 30.43 23.33
C ARG A 46 -1.91 31.61 22.82
N LYS A 47 -0.64 31.38 22.49
CA LYS A 47 0.24 32.42 21.94
C LYS A 47 -0.21 32.89 20.56
N LEU A 48 -0.72 31.98 19.73
CA LEU A 48 -1.24 32.31 18.40
C LEU A 48 -2.62 33.00 18.47
N SER A 49 -3.49 32.58 19.40
CA SER A 49 -4.78 33.23 19.62
C SER A 49 -4.63 34.66 20.13
N ALA A 50 -3.68 34.89 21.05
CA ALA A 50 -3.38 36.22 21.57
C ALA A 50 -2.87 37.20 20.50
N LYS A 51 -2.31 36.68 19.39
CA LYS A 51 -1.86 37.50 18.26
C LYS A 51 -2.93 37.70 17.19
N GLY A 52 -4.10 37.09 17.31
CA GLY A 52 -5.13 37.09 16.26
C GLY A 52 -4.80 36.22 15.04
N LEU A 53 -3.70 35.45 15.07
CA LEU A 53 -3.24 34.58 13.97
C LEU A 53 -3.88 33.18 14.01
N PHE A 54 -5.04 33.02 14.66
CA PHE A 54 -5.67 31.71 14.79
C PHE A 54 -6.49 31.30 13.56
N ASP A 55 -6.49 32.09 12.48
CA ASP A 55 -7.00 31.70 11.16
C ASP A 55 -6.04 30.69 10.49
N MET A 56 -6.00 29.51 11.10
CA MET A 56 -5.09 28.43 10.79
C MET A 56 -5.51 27.64 9.55
N ALA A 57 -6.71 27.85 9.02
CA ALA A 57 -7.08 27.34 7.70
C ALA A 57 -6.31 28.07 6.60
N GLN A 58 -6.17 29.40 6.72
CA GLN A 58 -5.41 30.24 5.81
C GLN A 58 -3.90 29.96 5.92
N LEU A 59 -3.38 29.80 7.14
CA LEU A 59 -1.96 29.49 7.37
C LEU A 59 -1.59 28.05 6.98
N GLU A 60 -2.46 27.06 7.21
CA GLU A 60 -2.24 25.69 6.72
C GLU A 60 -2.28 25.66 5.19
N LYS A 61 -3.25 26.33 4.56
CA LYS A 61 -3.32 26.49 3.10
C LYS A 61 -2.08 27.18 2.53
N ARG A 62 -1.67 28.31 3.10
CA ARG A 62 -0.48 29.08 2.66
C ARG A 62 0.82 28.33 2.91
N ARG A 63 0.90 27.53 3.98
CA ARG A 63 2.03 26.63 4.26
C ARG A 63 2.05 25.45 3.31
N GLU A 64 0.91 24.86 2.98
CA GLU A 64 0.81 23.78 1.99
C GLU A 64 1.18 24.26 0.60
N GLU A 65 0.71 25.44 0.20
CA GLU A 65 1.06 26.12 -1.04
C GLU A 65 2.55 26.52 -1.08
N SER A 66 3.10 27.03 0.03
CA SER A 66 4.55 27.34 0.13
C SER A 66 5.43 26.10 0.10
N ILE A 67 5.00 25.00 0.74
CA ILE A 67 5.71 23.73 0.65
C ILE A 67 5.58 23.17 -0.78
N GLN A 68 4.43 23.33 -1.45
CA GLN A 68 4.28 22.91 -2.84
C GLN A 68 5.16 23.73 -3.78
N SER A 69 5.20 25.06 -3.65
CA SER A 69 6.04 25.93 -4.49
C SER A 69 7.53 25.72 -4.23
N LEU A 70 7.95 25.62 -2.96
CA LEU A 70 9.35 25.35 -2.61
C LEU A 70 9.80 23.97 -3.09
N VAL A 71 8.93 22.95 -3.04
CA VAL A 71 9.20 21.60 -3.55
C VAL A 71 9.27 21.57 -5.08
N ILE A 72 8.42 22.33 -5.77
CA ILE A 72 8.42 22.40 -7.24
C ILE A 72 9.70 23.09 -7.74
N LEU A 73 10.05 24.25 -7.17
CA LEU A 73 11.23 25.02 -7.58
C LEU A 73 12.53 24.24 -7.35
N THR A 74 12.68 23.62 -6.18
CA THR A 74 13.87 22.81 -5.88
C THR A 74 13.96 21.51 -6.67
N GLN A 75 12.83 20.89 -7.02
CA GLN A 75 12.81 19.65 -7.81
C GLN A 75 13.12 19.89 -9.30
N ILE A 76 12.79 21.07 -9.83
CA ILE A 76 13.18 21.50 -11.19
C ILE A 76 14.69 21.82 -11.24
N GLU A 77 15.24 22.46 -10.21
CA GLU A 77 16.65 22.88 -10.19
C GLU A 77 17.64 21.75 -9.86
N THR A 78 17.28 20.79 -9.00
CA THR A 78 18.24 19.81 -8.47
C THR A 78 17.93 18.35 -8.80
N GLY A 79 16.76 18.06 -9.37
CA GLY A 79 16.29 16.67 -9.60
C GLY A 79 16.07 15.85 -8.31
N ILE A 80 16.23 16.44 -7.12
CA ILE A 80 16.06 15.79 -5.83
C ILE A 80 14.61 15.97 -5.38
N SER A 81 13.87 14.86 -5.25
CA SER A 81 12.49 14.90 -4.78
C SER A 81 12.42 15.04 -3.26
N ILE A 82 11.87 16.17 -2.79
CA ILE A 82 11.77 16.49 -1.35
C ILE A 82 10.51 15.87 -0.72
N LYS A 83 9.54 15.39 -1.52
CA LYS A 83 8.28 14.78 -1.04
C LYS A 83 8.17 13.27 -1.15
N GLY A 84 9.26 12.56 -1.46
CA GLY A 84 9.24 11.10 -1.45
C GLY A 84 10.63 10.51 -1.44
N ARG A 85 10.79 9.36 -0.77
CA ARG A 85 11.98 8.52 -0.96
C ARG A 85 12.05 8.19 -2.45
N ARG A 86 13.19 8.47 -3.10
CA ARG A 86 13.45 8.04 -4.47
C ARG A 86 13.06 6.56 -4.63
N ASN A 87 12.14 6.29 -5.55
CA ASN A 87 11.64 4.95 -5.81
C ASN A 87 12.62 4.22 -6.73
N TRP A 88 13.49 3.40 -6.13
CA TRP A 88 14.43 2.56 -6.86
C TRP A 88 13.75 1.32 -7.41
N SER A 89 13.83 1.15 -8.73
CA SER A 89 13.38 -0.02 -9.45
C SER A 89 14.21 -1.28 -9.10
N LYS A 90 13.70 -2.50 -9.26
CA LYS A 90 14.47 -3.74 -9.04
C LYS A 90 15.65 -3.77 -9.99
N ALA A 91 15.43 -3.40 -11.25
CA ALA A 91 16.49 -3.33 -12.25
C ALA A 91 17.57 -2.32 -11.88
N GLU A 92 17.17 -1.13 -11.42
CA GLU A 92 18.11 -0.10 -10.96
C GLU A 92 18.89 -0.55 -9.72
N LYS A 93 18.23 -1.17 -8.74
CA LYS A 93 18.90 -1.73 -7.55
C LYS A 93 19.92 -2.80 -7.95
N LEU A 94 19.57 -3.69 -8.89
CA LEU A 94 20.48 -4.71 -9.39
C LEU A 94 21.67 -4.11 -10.11
N LYS A 95 21.48 -3.06 -10.92
CA LYS A 95 22.57 -2.34 -11.59
C LYS A 95 23.55 -1.75 -10.58
N VAL A 96 23.02 -1.07 -9.54
CA VAL A 96 23.85 -0.49 -8.47
C VAL A 96 24.58 -1.58 -7.68
N VAL A 97 23.91 -2.69 -7.36
CA VAL A 97 24.53 -3.83 -6.68
C VAL A 97 25.64 -4.44 -7.54
N TYR A 98 25.40 -4.67 -8.82
CA TYR A 98 26.38 -5.22 -9.75
C TYR A 98 27.61 -4.32 -9.90
N GLU A 99 27.40 -3.01 -10.11
CA GLU A 99 28.49 -2.03 -10.21
C GLU A 99 29.32 -1.97 -8.93
N SER A 100 28.66 -2.13 -7.78
CA SER A 100 29.36 -2.17 -6.50
C SER A 100 30.24 -3.44 -6.34
N HIS A 101 29.92 -4.54 -7.02
CA HIS A 101 30.74 -5.77 -6.99
C HIS A 101 31.90 -5.75 -8.00
N GLN A 102 31.99 -4.73 -8.87
CA GLN A 102 33.08 -4.62 -9.84
C GLN A 102 34.42 -4.38 -9.15
N PHE A 103 35.47 -5.02 -9.66
CA PHE A 103 36.82 -4.85 -9.16
C PHE A 103 37.27 -3.39 -9.32
N GLY A 104 37.84 -2.79 -8.27
CA GLY A 104 38.22 -1.37 -8.26
C GLY A 104 37.10 -0.38 -7.95
N SER A 105 35.83 -0.81 -7.81
CA SER A 105 34.72 0.05 -7.40
C SER A 105 34.45 -0.07 -5.90
N SER A 106 34.48 1.06 -5.18
CA SER A 106 34.10 1.12 -3.76
C SER A 106 32.59 1.40 -3.61
N VAL A 107 31.97 0.90 -2.53
CA VAL A 107 30.57 1.24 -2.22
C VAL A 107 30.40 2.75 -2.08
N SER A 108 31.40 3.44 -1.53
CA SER A 108 31.39 4.90 -1.36
C SER A 108 31.42 5.66 -2.69
N SER A 109 32.19 5.20 -3.68
CA SER A 109 32.24 5.84 -5.01
C SER A 109 30.93 5.61 -5.77
N VAL A 110 30.37 4.39 -5.72
CA VAL A 110 29.06 4.09 -6.31
C VAL A 110 27.94 4.88 -5.60
N ALA A 111 27.98 4.99 -4.28
CA ALA A 111 27.04 5.78 -3.50
C ALA A 111 27.02 7.26 -3.93
N ARG A 112 28.19 7.88 -4.14
CA ARG A 112 28.30 9.26 -4.64
C ARG A 112 27.75 9.38 -6.06
N LYS A 113 28.14 8.47 -6.96
CA LYS A 113 27.69 8.46 -8.36
C LYS A 113 26.17 8.43 -8.49
N TYR A 114 25.50 7.64 -7.65
CA TYR A 114 24.05 7.51 -7.69
C TYR A 114 23.30 8.38 -6.68
N SER A 115 24.01 9.19 -5.87
CA SER A 115 23.47 9.97 -4.76
C SER A 115 22.62 9.11 -3.80
N ILE A 116 23.16 7.95 -3.41
CA ILE A 116 22.53 6.97 -2.52
C ILE A 116 23.34 6.90 -1.22
N ASN A 117 22.68 6.67 -0.09
CA ASN A 117 23.37 6.33 1.15
C ASN A 117 24.09 4.96 1.04
N PRO A 118 25.39 4.84 1.35
CA PRO A 118 26.11 3.55 1.33
C PRO A 118 25.40 2.39 2.04
N ASN A 119 24.74 2.66 3.19
CA ASN A 119 23.98 1.67 3.96
C ASN A 119 22.83 1.04 3.15
N GLN A 120 22.27 1.79 2.22
CA GLN A 120 21.21 1.31 1.33
C GLN A 120 21.76 0.32 0.29
N ILE A 121 22.97 0.53 -0.21
CA ILE A 121 23.66 -0.40 -1.13
C ILE A 121 24.01 -1.71 -0.40
N PHE A 122 24.51 -1.65 0.84
CA PHE A 122 24.75 -2.86 1.64
C PHE A 122 23.46 -3.65 1.90
N SER A 123 22.37 -2.95 2.20
CA SER A 123 21.05 -3.58 2.36
C SER A 123 20.60 -4.27 1.08
N TRP A 124 20.78 -3.64 -0.09
CA TRP A 124 20.44 -4.25 -1.37
C TRP A 124 21.34 -5.43 -1.74
N ARG A 125 22.65 -5.38 -1.46
CA ARG A 125 23.55 -6.53 -1.64
C ARG A 125 23.08 -7.74 -0.84
N ARG A 126 22.73 -7.53 0.43
CA ARG A 126 22.22 -8.61 1.31
C ARG A 126 20.91 -9.20 0.79
N LEU A 127 19.99 -8.35 0.30
CA LEU A 127 18.73 -8.81 -0.27
C LEU A 127 18.92 -9.50 -1.63
N ALA A 128 19.85 -9.04 -2.46
CA ALA A 128 20.19 -9.66 -3.74
C ALA A 128 20.80 -11.05 -3.54
N ALA A 129 21.71 -11.20 -2.57
CA ALA A 129 22.31 -12.50 -2.22
C ALA A 129 21.28 -13.53 -1.74
N LYS A 130 20.16 -13.07 -1.15
CA LYS A 130 19.04 -13.92 -0.72
C LYS A 130 17.98 -14.16 -1.80
N GLY A 131 18.08 -13.49 -2.95
CA GLY A 131 17.03 -13.50 -3.98
C GLY A 131 15.79 -12.66 -3.64
N ASP A 132 15.78 -11.95 -2.49
CA ASP A 132 14.63 -11.24 -1.93
C ASP A 132 14.53 -9.76 -2.37
N LEU A 133 15.28 -9.36 -3.39
CA LEU A 133 15.30 -7.96 -3.83
C LEU A 133 13.98 -7.59 -4.52
N LYS A 134 13.09 -6.93 -3.77
CA LYS A 134 11.74 -6.54 -4.23
C LYS A 134 11.77 -5.35 -5.19
N SER A 135 10.89 -5.44 -6.19
CA SER A 135 10.50 -4.36 -7.10
C SER A 135 9.79 -3.22 -6.38
N SER A 136 9.99 -2.01 -6.91
CA SER A 136 9.32 -0.80 -6.44
C SER A 136 7.80 -0.95 -6.58
N PRO A 137 6.98 -0.36 -5.69
CA PRO A 137 5.52 -0.32 -5.86
C PRO A 137 5.07 0.13 -7.25
N GLN A 138 5.84 1.02 -7.89
CA GLN A 138 5.57 1.55 -9.22
C GLN A 138 5.87 0.53 -10.34
N GLU A 139 6.91 -0.30 -10.20
CA GLU A 139 7.19 -1.41 -11.13
C GLU A 139 6.16 -2.53 -10.98
N ASN A 140 5.71 -2.81 -9.75
CA ASN A 140 4.64 -3.79 -9.53
C ASN A 140 3.34 -3.33 -10.21
N ALA A 141 3.06 -2.02 -10.25
CA ALA A 141 1.91 -1.48 -10.96
C ALA A 141 2.05 -1.56 -12.49
N ILE A 142 3.27 -1.39 -13.03
CA ILE A 142 3.55 -1.55 -14.47
C ILE A 142 3.43 -3.04 -14.85
N ASN A 143 4.08 -3.94 -14.11
CA ASN A 143 3.97 -5.38 -14.31
C ASN A 143 2.52 -5.86 -14.20
N LYS A 144 1.74 -5.34 -13.25
CA LYS A 144 0.31 -5.64 -13.15
C LYS A 144 -0.48 -5.18 -14.39
N LYS A 145 -0.17 -4.01 -14.94
CA LYS A 145 -0.79 -3.54 -16.20
C LYS A 145 -0.37 -4.39 -17.39
N ASP A 146 0.87 -4.85 -17.44
CA ASP A 146 1.36 -5.72 -18.50
C ASP A 146 0.80 -7.14 -18.37
N ASP A 147 0.60 -7.66 -17.15
CA ASP A 147 -0.15 -8.88 -16.87
C ASP A 147 -1.63 -8.73 -17.24
N GLU A 148 -2.26 -7.60 -16.94
CA GLU A 148 -3.64 -7.29 -17.35
C GLU A 148 -3.77 -7.12 -18.88
N ARG A 149 -2.74 -6.65 -19.58
CA ARG A 149 -2.69 -6.63 -21.06
C ARG A 149 -2.46 -8.02 -21.64
N ASN A 150 -1.60 -8.82 -21.01
CA ASN A 150 -1.29 -10.18 -21.45
C ASN A 150 -2.49 -11.13 -21.25
N THR A 151 -3.23 -10.96 -20.15
CA THR A 151 -4.47 -11.71 -19.87
C THR A 151 -5.63 -11.37 -20.81
N ARG A 152 -5.63 -10.21 -21.47
CA ARG A 152 -6.62 -9.88 -22.53
C ARG A 152 -6.44 -10.73 -23.79
N ASN A 153 -5.25 -11.27 -24.05
CA ASN A 153 -4.96 -12.12 -25.20
C ASN A 153 -5.15 -13.63 -24.94
N LEU A 154 -5.41 -14.03 -23.70
CA LEU A 154 -5.84 -15.39 -23.38
C LEU A 154 -7.37 -15.42 -23.45
N LYS A 155 -7.94 -16.03 -24.50
CA LYS A 155 -9.39 -16.31 -24.57
C LYS A 155 -9.82 -16.94 -23.23
N PRO A 156 -10.78 -16.38 -22.48
CA PRO A 156 -11.28 -17.03 -21.28
C PRO A 156 -11.82 -18.39 -21.71
N ARG A 157 -11.37 -19.47 -21.04
CA ARG A 157 -11.92 -20.82 -21.26
C ARG A 157 -13.43 -20.69 -21.07
N GLN A 158 -14.17 -20.74 -22.17
CA GLN A 158 -15.63 -20.70 -22.18
C GLN A 158 -16.10 -21.74 -21.17
N ARG A 159 -16.80 -21.31 -20.13
CA ARG A 159 -17.39 -22.23 -19.16
C ARG A 159 -18.34 -23.11 -19.94
N ARG A 160 -17.97 -24.38 -20.13
CA ARG A 160 -18.81 -25.35 -20.86
C ARG A 160 -20.20 -25.33 -20.23
N TYR A 161 -21.19 -24.92 -21.02
CA TYR A 161 -22.58 -24.93 -20.62
C TYR A 161 -23.03 -26.40 -20.55
N TRP A 162 -23.68 -26.76 -19.44
CA TRP A 162 -24.27 -28.07 -19.23
C TRP A 162 -25.79 -27.89 -19.18
N PRO A 163 -26.53 -28.32 -20.22
CA PRO A 163 -27.99 -28.29 -20.15
C PRO A 163 -28.47 -29.22 -19.03
N ASP A 164 -29.59 -28.88 -18.39
CA ASP A 164 -30.07 -29.61 -17.21
C ASP A 164 -30.40 -31.07 -17.51
N SER A 165 -30.88 -31.36 -18.73
CA SER A 165 -31.08 -32.73 -19.23
C SER A 165 -29.80 -33.57 -19.16
N LYS A 166 -28.66 -33.01 -19.59
CA LYS A 166 -27.37 -33.70 -19.54
C LYS A 166 -26.86 -33.84 -18.11
N LYS A 167 -27.12 -32.87 -17.22
CA LYS A 167 -26.77 -32.99 -15.80
C LYS A 167 -27.54 -34.14 -15.14
N LEU A 168 -28.84 -34.25 -15.42
CA LEU A 168 -29.71 -35.30 -14.91
C LEU A 168 -29.25 -36.68 -15.40
N GLU A 169 -29.02 -36.86 -16.70
CA GLU A 169 -28.52 -38.10 -17.28
C GLU A 169 -27.24 -38.60 -16.57
N ILE A 170 -26.27 -37.71 -16.38
CA ILE A 170 -24.98 -38.06 -15.74
C ILE A 170 -25.16 -38.37 -14.25
N VAL A 171 -26.08 -37.67 -13.57
CA VAL A 171 -26.38 -37.93 -12.15
C VAL A 171 -27.08 -39.27 -11.98
N GLU A 172 -28.10 -39.58 -12.79
CA GLU A 172 -28.79 -40.86 -12.77
C GLU A 172 -27.83 -42.01 -13.08
N GLU A 173 -27.02 -41.89 -14.13
CA GLU A 173 -25.98 -42.89 -14.45
C GLU A 173 -25.03 -43.12 -13.26
N SER A 174 -24.75 -42.07 -12.47
CA SER A 174 -23.91 -42.19 -11.26
C SER A 174 -24.54 -42.94 -10.09
N PHE A 175 -25.85 -43.18 -10.12
CA PHE A 175 -26.56 -43.98 -9.11
C PHE A 175 -26.81 -45.43 -9.57
N PHE A 176 -27.01 -45.65 -10.87
CA PHE A 176 -27.35 -46.97 -11.41
C PHE A 176 -26.15 -47.78 -11.92
N SER A 177 -25.00 -47.15 -12.14
CA SER A 177 -23.81 -47.84 -12.62
C SER A 177 -23.05 -48.53 -11.47
N ASN A 178 -22.49 -49.72 -11.76
CA ASN A 178 -21.54 -50.41 -10.89
C ASN A 178 -20.15 -49.73 -10.84
N GLU A 179 -19.95 -48.64 -11.57
CA GLU A 179 -18.71 -47.87 -11.57
C GLU A 179 -18.72 -46.73 -10.54
N SER A 180 -17.53 -46.36 -10.06
CA SER A 180 -17.41 -45.20 -9.17
C SER A 180 -17.86 -43.90 -9.87
N ALA A 181 -18.54 -43.02 -9.13
CA ALA A 181 -18.94 -41.69 -9.62
C ALA A 181 -17.76 -40.87 -10.18
N SER A 182 -16.55 -41.06 -9.64
CA SER A 182 -15.33 -40.42 -10.15
C SER A 182 -14.95 -40.91 -11.56
N LYS A 183 -15.22 -42.17 -11.91
CA LYS A 183 -14.98 -42.72 -13.24
C LYS A 183 -16.02 -42.20 -14.24
N ILE A 184 -17.29 -42.16 -13.83
CA ILE A 184 -18.40 -41.63 -14.61
C ILE A 184 -18.18 -40.13 -14.90
N ALA A 185 -17.75 -39.35 -13.92
CA ALA A 185 -17.41 -37.95 -14.10
C ALA A 185 -16.34 -37.73 -15.19
N ARG A 186 -15.26 -38.53 -15.18
CA ARG A 186 -14.19 -38.44 -16.18
C ARG A 186 -14.68 -38.82 -17.57
N ARG A 187 -15.52 -39.87 -17.69
CA ARG A 187 -16.12 -40.29 -18.97
C ARG A 187 -16.95 -39.18 -19.60
N HIS A 188 -17.65 -38.39 -18.78
CA HIS A 188 -18.43 -37.23 -19.24
C HIS A 188 -17.64 -35.93 -19.31
N GLY A 189 -16.33 -35.94 -19.08
CA GLY A 189 -15.49 -34.75 -19.16
C GLY A 189 -15.81 -33.69 -18.10
N ILE A 190 -16.36 -34.11 -16.96
CA ILE A 190 -16.60 -33.27 -15.78
C ILE A 190 -15.67 -33.69 -14.64
N THR A 191 -15.42 -32.78 -13.71
CA THR A 191 -14.66 -33.13 -12.51
C THR A 191 -15.56 -33.91 -11.53
N PRO A 192 -15.02 -34.87 -10.75
CA PRO A 192 -15.80 -35.57 -9.73
C PRO A 192 -16.49 -34.61 -8.75
N ALA A 193 -15.85 -33.48 -8.42
CA ALA A 193 -16.43 -32.42 -7.58
C ALA A 193 -17.70 -31.79 -8.19
N GLN A 194 -17.75 -31.60 -9.51
CA GLN A 194 -18.95 -31.11 -10.20
C GLN A 194 -20.09 -32.14 -10.12
N LEU A 195 -19.80 -33.42 -10.33
CA LEU A 195 -20.79 -34.49 -10.22
C LEU A 195 -21.35 -34.61 -8.80
N PHE A 196 -20.51 -34.58 -7.77
CA PHE A 196 -20.97 -34.61 -6.38
C PHE A 196 -21.85 -33.41 -6.04
N LYS A 197 -21.50 -32.22 -6.53
CA LYS A 197 -22.33 -31.03 -6.38
C LYS A 197 -23.70 -31.20 -7.04
N TRP A 198 -23.76 -31.78 -8.24
CA TRP A 198 -25.03 -32.05 -8.92
C TRP A 198 -25.89 -33.09 -8.18
N ARG A 199 -25.27 -34.17 -7.68
CA ARG A 199 -25.95 -35.18 -6.84
C ARG A 199 -26.51 -34.57 -5.55
N PHE A 200 -25.81 -33.61 -4.96
CA PHE A 200 -26.28 -32.91 -3.77
C PHE A 200 -27.48 -31.99 -4.07
N MET A 201 -27.46 -31.29 -5.21
CA MET A 201 -28.54 -30.37 -5.60
C MET A 201 -29.85 -31.08 -5.97
N LEU A 202 -29.82 -32.36 -6.35
CA LEU A 202 -31.01 -33.16 -6.68
C LEU A 202 -31.61 -33.91 -5.47
N LYS A 203 -30.95 -33.93 -4.32
CA LYS A 203 -31.43 -34.57 -3.08
C LYS A 203 -32.23 -33.63 -2.15
N ARG A 204 -32.61 -32.45 -2.64
CA ARG A 204 -33.32 -31.41 -1.89
C ARG A 204 -34.63 -31.09 -2.59
#